data_AF-A0A8C9D206-F1
#
_entry.id   AF-A0A8C9D206-F1
#
_cell.length_a   1.000
_cell.length_b   1.000
_cell.length_c   1.000
_cell.angle_alpha   90.00
_cell.angle_beta   90.00
_cell.angle_gamma   90.00
#
_symmetry.space_group_name_H-M   'P 1'
#
loop_
_entity.id
_entity.type
_entity.pdbx_description
1 polymer ?
#
loop_
_entity_poly.entity_id
_entity_poly.type
_entity_poly.pdbx_seq_one_letter_code
_entity_poly.pdbx_strand_id
1 'polypeptide(L)'
;LVVGSDISRCPNTPWPTCRGYLHKRTHSGFVKGWRKRWFVLKHDGCLHYYRHKKDEGKCSPLEVIKLEGAEVGIDSSLGKPFVFNCVPQSGNRTFCLCATSNQEMKRWLEAMDKAIHPVRQNHVWEDVTLHNSNLPPLAIKNPECLGLLHQLDRNTDMWVQHYCILKDGCLYFYASIRSTQASGGLYLQGYRVNEQILSFKQSVIELKPPSEEFKTFYFCAENNTENQRWITALKASIKKWLPLHQAIQDFMNRPLEETRM
;
A
#
# COMPACT_ATOMS: atom_id res chain seq x y z
N LEU A 1 9.43 -4.05 11.29
CA LEU A 1 8.58 -2.84 11.18
C LEU A 1 7.97 -2.81 9.77
N VAL A 2 6.83 -3.48 9.60
CA VAL A 2 6.25 -3.74 8.27
C VAL A 2 5.52 -2.48 7.81
N VAL A 3 5.83 -2.03 6.60
CA VAL A 3 5.23 -0.84 6.01
C VAL A 3 3.86 -1.18 5.42
N GLY A 4 2.90 -0.26 5.59
CA GLY A 4 1.90 -0.04 4.55
C GLY A 4 0.43 -0.36 4.87
N SER A 5 0.05 -0.51 6.13
CA SER A 5 -1.38 -0.58 6.51
C SER A 5 -1.66 0.02 7.86
N ASP A 6 -0.64 0.09 8.73
CA ASP A 6 -0.75 0.71 10.04
C ASP A 6 -1.22 2.16 9.93
N ILE A 7 -2.29 2.52 10.64
CA ILE A 7 -2.83 3.88 10.71
C ILE A 7 -1.78 4.90 11.20
N SER A 8 -0.76 4.44 11.94
CA SER A 8 0.39 5.28 12.33
C SER A 8 1.35 5.63 11.18
N ARG A 9 1.10 5.11 9.97
CA ARG A 9 1.88 5.36 8.74
C ARG A 9 0.93 5.87 7.66
N CYS A 10 1.32 6.93 6.94
CA CYS A 10 0.48 7.63 5.96
C CYS A 10 -0.31 6.66 5.04
N PRO A 11 -1.60 6.94 4.75
CA PRO A 11 -2.48 6.07 3.99
C PRO A 11 -1.92 5.77 2.61
N ASN A 12 -1.79 4.48 2.41
CA ASN A 12 -1.19 3.89 1.24
C ASN A 12 -2.27 3.79 0.18
N THR A 13 -2.41 4.81 -0.68
CA THR A 13 -2.79 4.45 -2.05
C THR A 13 -1.68 3.55 -2.57
N PRO A 14 -1.95 2.29 -2.93
CA PRO A 14 -0.93 1.43 -3.52
C PRO A 14 -0.56 2.03 -4.87
N TRP A 15 0.47 2.88 -4.93
CA TRP A 15 1.07 3.23 -6.20
C TRP A 15 1.51 1.94 -6.89
N PRO A 16 1.44 1.88 -8.22
CA PRO A 16 1.85 0.68 -8.93
C PRO A 16 3.32 0.39 -8.61
N THR A 17 3.53 -0.58 -7.74
CA THR A 17 4.87 -1.06 -7.35
C THR A 17 5.48 -1.70 -8.58
N CYS A 18 6.55 -1.12 -9.11
CA CYS A 18 7.25 -1.65 -10.26
C CYS A 18 8.51 -2.37 -9.79
N ARG A 19 8.63 -3.66 -10.14
CA ARG A 19 9.80 -4.49 -9.79
C ARG A 19 10.28 -5.23 -11.01
N GLY A 20 11.60 -5.40 -11.11
CA GLY A 20 12.16 -6.02 -12.29
C GLY A 20 13.67 -5.90 -12.36
N TYR A 21 14.27 -6.66 -13.27
CA TYR A 21 15.67 -6.49 -13.59
C TYR A 21 15.86 -5.34 -14.56
N LEU A 22 16.75 -4.40 -14.22
CA LEU A 22 17.27 -3.39 -15.13
C LEU A 22 18.78 -3.52 -15.23
N HIS A 23 19.33 -3.10 -16.35
CA HIS A 23 20.76 -2.93 -16.50
C HIS A 23 21.12 -1.49 -16.11
N LYS A 24 21.89 -1.34 -15.02
CA LYS A 24 22.40 -0.06 -14.56
C LYS A 24 23.79 0.18 -15.11
N ARG A 25 24.06 1.37 -15.63
CA ARG A 25 25.41 1.78 -16.02
C ARG A 25 26.29 2.01 -14.79
N THR A 26 27.51 1.51 -14.84
CA THR A 26 28.51 1.73 -13.78
C THR A 26 29.29 3.01 -14.04
N HIS A 27 29.42 3.83 -13.00
CA HIS A 27 30.23 5.05 -13.01
C HIS A 27 31.61 4.86 -12.33
N SER A 28 31.88 3.66 -11.78
CA SER A 28 33.10 3.34 -11.06
C SER A 28 34.11 2.60 -11.95
N GLY A 29 35.32 3.16 -12.13
CA GLY A 29 36.50 2.47 -12.69
C GLY A 29 36.75 2.69 -14.19
N PHE A 30 37.81 2.04 -14.70
CA PHE A 30 38.31 2.12 -16.09
C PHE A 30 37.35 1.54 -17.16
N VAL A 31 36.27 0.87 -16.76
CA VAL A 31 35.30 0.27 -17.70
C VAL A 31 33.88 0.75 -17.40
N LYS A 32 33.35 1.58 -18.28
CA LYS A 32 31.92 1.96 -18.31
C LYS A 32 31.13 0.76 -18.82
N GLY A 33 30.54 -0.01 -17.91
CA GLY A 33 29.78 -1.22 -18.23
C GLY A 33 28.33 -1.15 -17.78
N TRP A 34 27.54 -2.14 -18.21
CA TRP A 34 26.16 -2.34 -17.77
C TRP A 34 26.10 -3.51 -16.78
N ARG A 35 25.45 -3.33 -15.65
CA ARG A 35 25.26 -4.38 -14.65
C ARG A 35 23.78 -4.63 -14.41
N LYS A 36 23.35 -5.88 -14.59
CA LYS A 36 21.99 -6.32 -14.24
C LYS A 36 21.81 -6.23 -12.72
N ARG A 37 20.75 -5.55 -12.28
CA ARG A 37 20.37 -5.37 -10.87
C ARG A 37 18.87 -5.52 -10.73
N TRP A 38 18.44 -6.01 -9.56
CA TRP A 38 17.01 -6.10 -9.23
C TRP A 38 16.57 -4.77 -8.65
N PHE A 39 15.65 -4.09 -9.33
CA PHE A 39 15.09 -2.82 -8.91
C PHE A 39 13.68 -3.01 -8.39
N VAL A 40 13.33 -2.20 -7.39
CA VAL A 40 12.05 -2.23 -6.71
C VAL A 40 11.66 -0.79 -6.40
N LEU A 41 10.64 -0.28 -7.09
CA LEU A 41 9.99 0.97 -6.71
C LEU A 41 8.97 0.67 -5.61
N LYS A 42 9.26 1.15 -4.40
CA LYS A 42 8.42 1.00 -3.21
C LYS A 42 7.33 2.07 -3.17
N HIS A 43 6.27 1.79 -2.42
CA HIS A 43 5.11 2.69 -2.25
C HIS A 43 5.44 4.04 -1.61
N ASP A 44 6.55 4.17 -0.88
CA ASP A 44 7.03 5.43 -0.29
C ASP A 44 7.70 6.35 -1.33
N GLY A 45 7.65 5.97 -2.62
CA GLY A 45 8.30 6.70 -3.70
C GLY A 45 9.80 6.48 -3.78
N CYS A 46 10.35 5.51 -3.03
CA CYS A 46 11.77 5.18 -3.07
C CYS A 46 12.05 4.04 -4.06
N LEU A 47 13.03 4.25 -4.93
CA LEU A 47 13.58 3.22 -5.81
C LEU A 47 14.77 2.52 -5.12
N HIS A 48 14.57 1.26 -4.77
CA HIS A 48 15.57 0.40 -4.15
C HIS A 48 16.22 -0.46 -5.23
N TYR A 49 17.50 -0.79 -5.08
CA TYR A 49 18.08 -1.85 -5.89
C TYR A 49 19.02 -2.78 -5.15
N TYR A 50 19.05 -4.02 -5.62
CA TYR A 50 19.76 -5.15 -5.04
C TYR A 50 20.64 -5.83 -6.09
N ARG A 51 21.56 -6.70 -5.65
CA ARG A 51 22.34 -7.53 -6.57
C ARG A 51 21.41 -8.50 -7.31
N HIS A 52 20.54 -9.19 -6.57
CA HIS A 52 19.62 -10.20 -7.08
C HIS A 52 18.22 -10.10 -6.46
N LYS A 53 17.21 -10.68 -7.13
CA LYS A 53 15.83 -10.76 -6.62
C LYS A 53 15.73 -11.37 -5.23
N LYS A 54 16.52 -12.40 -4.93
CA LYS A 54 16.50 -13.12 -3.65
C LYS A 54 16.95 -12.28 -2.44
N ASP A 55 17.62 -11.16 -2.70
CA ASP A 55 18.16 -10.29 -1.65
C ASP A 55 17.09 -9.32 -1.13
N GLU A 56 16.01 -9.10 -1.90
CA GLU A 56 14.86 -8.30 -1.46
C GLU A 56 14.23 -8.92 -0.21
N GLY A 57 14.10 -8.11 0.85
CA GLY A 57 13.55 -8.55 2.14
C GLY A 57 14.51 -9.35 3.03
N LYS A 58 15.68 -9.75 2.52
CA LYS A 58 16.72 -10.46 3.30
C LYS A 58 17.93 -9.59 3.62
N CYS A 59 18.28 -8.69 2.70
CA CYS A 59 19.45 -7.81 2.83
C CYS A 59 19.04 -6.35 2.71
N SER A 60 19.91 -5.46 3.17
CA SER A 60 19.80 -4.04 2.86
C SER A 60 19.95 -3.79 1.35
N PRO A 61 19.21 -2.83 0.77
CA PRO A 61 19.42 -2.41 -0.60
C PRO A 61 20.84 -1.85 -0.78
N LEU A 62 21.40 -2.00 -1.97
CA LEU A 62 22.69 -1.41 -2.32
C LEU A 62 22.63 0.12 -2.30
N GLU A 63 21.50 0.69 -2.69
CA GLU A 63 21.21 2.12 -2.66
C GLU A 63 19.68 2.30 -2.63
N VAL A 64 19.25 3.37 -1.97
CA VAL A 64 17.86 3.83 -1.96
C VAL A 64 17.83 5.20 -2.60
N ILE A 65 16.97 5.37 -3.59
CA ILE A 65 16.87 6.60 -4.38
C ILE A 65 15.48 7.17 -4.17
N LYS A 66 15.38 8.33 -3.51
CA LYS A 66 14.10 9.04 -3.37
C LYS A 66 13.73 9.66 -4.72
N LEU A 67 12.55 9.32 -5.24
CA LEU A 67 12.11 9.82 -6.56
C LEU A 67 11.32 11.12 -6.49
N GLU A 68 10.78 11.53 -5.33
CA GLU A 68 10.06 12.82 -5.19
C GLU A 68 10.90 13.96 -5.77
N GLY A 69 10.38 14.63 -6.80
CA GLY A 69 11.05 15.70 -7.54
C GLY A 69 12.22 15.30 -8.44
N ALA A 70 12.47 14.01 -8.66
CA ALA A 70 13.50 13.52 -9.57
C ALA A 70 13.13 13.75 -11.05
N GLU A 71 14.13 13.85 -11.92
CA GLU A 71 13.92 13.88 -13.37
C GLU A 71 14.09 12.46 -13.94
N VAL A 72 13.08 11.98 -14.68
CA VAL A 72 13.13 10.67 -15.34
C VAL A 72 12.72 10.81 -16.81
N GLY A 73 13.53 10.27 -17.71
CA GLY A 73 13.26 10.40 -19.15
C GLY A 73 14.07 9.42 -20.01
N ILE A 74 13.57 9.18 -21.23
CA ILE A 74 14.25 8.33 -22.22
C ILE A 74 15.57 8.99 -22.62
N ASP A 75 16.63 8.19 -22.78
CA ASP A 75 17.93 8.64 -23.23
C ASP A 75 18.36 7.86 -24.47
N SER A 76 18.41 8.55 -25.62
CA SER A 76 18.84 8.01 -26.91
C SER A 76 20.33 8.23 -27.20
N SER A 77 21.06 8.96 -26.35
CA SER A 77 22.44 9.38 -26.61
C SER A 77 23.44 8.22 -26.66
N LEU A 78 23.13 7.09 -26.02
CA LEU A 78 24.05 5.96 -25.88
C LEU A 78 23.96 4.94 -27.02
N GLY A 79 23.12 5.17 -28.04
CA GLY A 79 22.95 4.27 -29.19
C GLY A 79 22.41 2.88 -28.83
N LYS A 80 21.92 2.70 -27.60
CA LYS A 80 21.36 1.44 -27.09
C LYS A 80 19.85 1.62 -26.87
N PRO A 81 19.00 0.68 -27.32
CA PRO A 81 17.56 0.81 -27.13
C PRO A 81 17.15 0.64 -25.67
N PHE A 82 15.97 1.18 -25.33
CA PHE A 82 15.30 1.03 -24.04
C PHE A 82 16.07 1.62 -22.85
N VAL A 83 16.87 2.66 -23.12
CA VAL A 83 17.64 3.38 -22.11
C VAL A 83 16.86 4.59 -21.63
N PHE A 84 16.91 4.82 -20.33
CA PHE A 84 16.34 5.98 -19.66
C PHE A 84 17.23 6.39 -18.49
N ASN A 85 17.17 7.67 -18.13
CA ASN A 85 17.90 8.24 -17.03
C ASN A 85 16.97 8.59 -15.87
N CYS A 86 17.51 8.51 -14.66
CA CYS A 86 16.88 8.97 -13.43
C CYS A 86 17.88 9.87 -12.70
N VAL A 87 17.51 11.12 -12.43
CA VAL A 87 18.32 12.12 -11.74
C VAL A 87 17.57 12.55 -10.48
N PRO A 88 17.99 12.09 -9.29
CA PRO A 88 17.32 12.43 -8.03
C PRO A 88 17.46 13.93 -7.72
N GLN A 89 16.43 14.57 -7.19
CA GLN A 89 16.43 16.01 -6.87
C GLN A 89 17.60 16.41 -5.94
N SER A 90 17.90 15.57 -4.95
CA SER A 90 18.95 15.79 -3.96
C SER A 90 20.32 15.24 -4.37
N GLY A 91 20.47 14.71 -5.59
CA GLY A 91 21.66 13.98 -6.01
C GLY A 91 22.31 14.54 -7.26
N ASN A 92 23.65 14.69 -7.24
CA ASN A 92 24.44 15.05 -8.42
C ASN A 92 24.71 13.84 -9.36
N ARG A 93 23.99 12.72 -9.19
CA ARG A 93 24.29 11.45 -9.87
C ARG A 93 23.15 11.02 -10.78
N THR A 94 23.45 10.92 -12.06
CA THR A 94 22.55 10.33 -13.06
C THR A 94 22.63 8.81 -13.05
N PHE A 95 21.48 8.15 -12.85
CA PHE A 95 21.33 6.72 -12.99
C PHE A 95 20.89 6.39 -14.42
N CYS A 96 21.82 5.94 -15.27
CA CYS A 96 21.47 5.40 -16.58
C CYS A 96 21.01 3.96 -16.44
N LEU A 97 19.76 3.70 -16.81
CA LEU A 97 19.07 2.42 -16.70
C LEU A 97 18.65 1.93 -18.08
N CYS A 98 18.65 0.61 -18.28
CA CYS A 98 18.28 -0.01 -19.53
C CYS A 98 17.37 -1.20 -19.27
N ALA A 99 16.17 -1.14 -19.82
CA ALA A 99 15.19 -2.22 -19.76
C ALA A 99 15.46 -3.29 -20.83
N THR A 100 14.81 -4.45 -20.71
CA THR A 100 14.95 -5.55 -21.68
C THR A 100 14.01 -5.42 -22.88
N SER A 101 13.01 -4.54 -22.81
CA SER A 101 12.07 -4.26 -23.89
C SER A 101 11.47 -2.86 -23.77
N ASN A 102 10.84 -2.38 -24.84
CA ASN A 102 10.08 -1.12 -24.83
C ASN A 102 8.93 -1.15 -23.81
N GLN A 103 8.26 -2.30 -23.68
CA GLN A 103 7.15 -2.47 -22.74
C GLN A 103 7.61 -2.35 -21.28
N GLU A 104 8.76 -2.95 -20.95
CA GLU A 104 9.36 -2.80 -19.62
C GLU A 104 9.77 -1.35 -19.38
N MET A 105 10.43 -0.70 -20.35
CA MET A 105 10.83 0.71 -20.22
C MET A 105 9.61 1.61 -19.96
N LYS A 106 8.56 1.51 -20.77
CA LYS A 106 7.32 2.28 -20.57
C LYS A 106 6.71 2.04 -19.19
N ARG A 107 6.62 0.78 -18.77
CA ARG A 107 6.10 0.42 -17.44
C ARG A 107 6.93 1.07 -16.31
N TRP A 108 8.26 1.07 -16.43
CA TRP A 108 9.13 1.71 -15.46
C TRP A 108 8.96 3.23 -15.46
N LEU A 109 8.93 3.88 -16.63
CA LEU A 109 8.72 5.32 -16.75
C LEU A 109 7.38 5.75 -16.15
N GLU A 110 6.29 5.06 -16.49
CA GLU A 110 4.95 5.33 -15.94
C GLU A 110 4.89 5.18 -14.42
N ALA A 111 5.59 4.19 -13.86
CA ALA A 111 5.63 3.98 -12.42
C ALA A 111 6.50 5.03 -11.71
N MET A 112 7.65 5.38 -12.29
CA MET A 112 8.54 6.40 -11.74
C MET A 112 7.91 7.80 -11.82
N ASP A 113 7.21 8.14 -12.90
CA ASP A 113 6.53 9.44 -13.05
C ASP A 113 5.51 9.69 -11.93
N LYS A 114 4.74 8.65 -11.55
CA LYS A 114 3.82 8.69 -10.41
C LYS A 114 4.52 8.88 -9.06
N ALA A 115 5.75 8.36 -8.92
CA ALA A 115 6.55 8.49 -7.70
C ALA A 115 7.30 9.83 -7.63
N ILE A 116 7.59 10.45 -8.77
CA ILE A 116 8.21 11.78 -8.87
C ILE A 116 7.26 12.88 -8.44
N HIS A 117 6.01 12.75 -8.88
CA HIS A 117 4.92 13.64 -8.54
C HIS A 117 3.98 12.90 -7.58
N PRO A 118 4.42 12.61 -6.34
CA PRO A 118 3.57 11.91 -5.40
C PRO A 118 2.32 12.77 -5.24
N VAL A 119 1.20 12.25 -5.73
CA VAL A 119 -0.10 12.81 -5.37
C VAL A 119 -0.23 12.51 -3.89
N ARG A 120 0.23 13.45 -3.06
CA ARG A 120 -0.23 13.57 -1.69
C ARG A 120 -1.72 13.81 -1.86
N GLN A 121 -2.49 12.74 -1.85
CA GLN A 121 -3.85 12.87 -1.42
C GLN A 121 -3.68 13.42 -0.01
N ASN A 122 -3.77 14.75 0.17
CA ASN A 122 -4.18 15.33 1.44
C ASN A 122 -5.60 14.82 1.63
N HIS A 123 -5.71 13.54 1.93
CA HIS A 123 -6.96 12.91 2.20
C HIS A 123 -7.38 13.61 3.48
N VAL A 124 -8.49 14.33 3.44
CA VAL A 124 -9.25 14.75 4.64
C VAL A 124 -9.31 13.60 5.67
N TRP A 125 -9.21 12.37 5.18
CA TRP A 125 -9.13 11.12 5.92
C TRP A 125 -7.82 10.84 6.67
N GLU A 126 -6.66 11.41 6.34
CA GLU A 126 -5.46 11.32 7.19
C GLU A 126 -5.71 11.98 8.53
N ASP A 127 -6.16 13.22 8.49
CA ASP A 127 -6.48 14.00 9.68
C ASP A 127 -7.67 13.38 10.44
N VAL A 128 -8.70 12.90 9.74
CA VAL A 128 -9.85 12.24 10.37
C VAL A 128 -9.46 10.89 10.98
N THR A 129 -8.65 10.07 10.31
CA THR A 129 -8.22 8.78 10.84
C THR A 129 -7.25 8.96 12.01
N LEU A 130 -6.33 9.93 11.93
CA LEU A 130 -5.45 10.31 13.04
C LEU A 130 -6.24 10.88 14.22
N HIS A 131 -7.25 11.69 13.96
CA HIS A 131 -8.15 12.17 15.00
C HIS A 131 -8.87 10.99 15.68
N ASN A 132 -9.49 10.10 14.90
CA ASN A 132 -10.22 8.94 15.41
C ASN A 132 -9.32 7.97 16.17
N SER A 133 -8.05 7.81 15.79
CA SER A 133 -7.11 6.94 16.52
C SER A 133 -6.76 7.48 17.90
N ASN A 134 -6.88 8.79 18.13
CA ASN A 134 -6.68 9.44 19.42
C ASN A 134 -7.96 9.50 20.28
N LEU A 135 -9.07 8.95 19.80
CA LEU A 135 -10.33 8.87 20.55
C LEU A 135 -10.45 7.54 21.30
N PRO A 136 -11.16 7.50 22.44
CA PRO A 136 -11.57 6.23 23.04
C PRO A 136 -12.62 5.53 22.15
N PRO A 137 -12.76 4.20 22.26
CA PRO A 137 -13.70 3.41 21.44
C PRO A 137 -15.13 3.96 21.40
N LEU A 138 -15.62 4.44 22.54
CA LEU A 138 -17.00 4.93 22.69
C LEU A 138 -17.22 6.33 22.11
N ALA A 139 -16.15 7.09 21.82
CA ALA A 139 -16.24 8.42 21.23
C ALA A 139 -16.30 8.38 19.69
N ILE A 140 -15.97 7.24 19.07
CA ILE A 140 -16.12 7.08 17.62
C ILE A 140 -17.61 6.99 17.27
N LYS A 141 -18.12 8.01 16.58
CA LYS A 141 -19.53 8.11 16.18
C LYS A 141 -19.84 7.25 14.95
N ASN A 142 -20.99 6.57 15.00
CA ASN A 142 -21.56 5.78 13.90
C ASN A 142 -20.55 4.80 13.25
N PRO A 143 -19.91 3.90 14.04
CA PRO A 143 -19.06 2.87 13.47
C PRO A 143 -19.89 1.89 12.64
N GLU A 144 -19.31 1.39 11.55
CA GLU A 144 -19.97 0.43 10.66
C GLU A 144 -19.97 -0.98 11.25
N CYS A 145 -18.95 -1.29 12.05
CA CYS A 145 -18.86 -2.51 12.82
C CYS A 145 -17.96 -2.28 14.03
N LEU A 146 -18.24 -2.95 15.14
CA LEU A 146 -17.40 -2.98 16.33
C LEU A 146 -17.49 -4.35 16.99
N GLY A 147 -16.51 -4.66 17.83
CA GLY A 147 -16.49 -5.88 18.63
C GLY A 147 -15.11 -6.50 18.72
N LEU A 148 -15.04 -7.69 19.28
CA LEU A 148 -13.79 -8.42 19.45
C LEU A 148 -13.39 -9.13 18.15
N LEU A 149 -12.12 -8.97 17.77
CA LEU A 149 -11.47 -9.78 16.75
C LEU A 149 -10.14 -10.29 17.27
N HIS A 150 -9.80 -11.51 16.89
CA HIS A 150 -8.48 -12.06 17.12
C HIS A 150 -7.68 -11.94 15.84
N GLN A 151 -6.51 -11.31 15.90
CA GLN A 151 -5.58 -11.20 14.79
C GLN A 151 -4.47 -12.24 14.92
N LEU A 152 -4.16 -12.97 13.85
CA LEU A 152 -3.00 -13.87 13.83
C LEU A 152 -1.69 -13.08 13.74
N ASP A 153 -0.84 -13.19 14.75
CA ASP A 153 0.56 -12.80 14.67
C ASP A 153 1.37 -13.93 14.04
N ARG A 154 1.75 -13.76 12.78
CA ARG A 154 2.57 -14.73 12.03
C ARG A 154 3.99 -14.91 12.56
N ASN A 155 4.50 -13.97 13.36
CA ASN A 155 5.84 -14.11 13.93
C ASN A 155 5.86 -15.09 15.10
N THR A 156 4.79 -15.10 15.89
CA THR A 156 4.66 -15.95 17.08
C THR A 156 3.68 -17.10 16.90
N ASP A 157 2.96 -17.13 15.77
CA ASP A 157 1.85 -18.05 15.48
C ASP A 157 0.75 -18.03 16.57
N MET A 158 0.47 -16.85 17.12
CA MET A 158 -0.51 -16.65 18.19
C MET A 158 -1.63 -15.72 17.75
N TRP A 159 -2.83 -15.96 18.27
CA TRP A 159 -3.99 -15.10 18.07
C TRP A 159 -4.04 -14.03 19.16
N VAL A 160 -3.93 -12.76 18.78
CA VAL A 160 -3.99 -11.62 19.70
C VAL A 160 -5.37 -10.98 19.60
N GLN A 161 -6.06 -10.87 20.74
CA GLN A 161 -7.39 -10.28 20.81
C GLN A 161 -7.31 -8.74 20.85
N HIS A 162 -8.15 -8.10 20.04
CA HIS A 162 -8.34 -6.65 20.04
C HIS A 162 -9.83 -6.32 20.13
N TYR A 163 -10.14 -5.20 20.78
CA TYR A 163 -11.42 -4.54 20.55
C TYR A 163 -11.29 -3.69 19.30
N CYS A 164 -12.04 -4.04 18.26
CA CYS A 164 -11.93 -3.45 16.94
C CYS A 164 -13.10 -2.52 16.65
N ILE A 165 -12.81 -1.42 15.97
CA ILE A 165 -13.83 -0.53 15.39
C ILE A 165 -13.54 -0.38 13.91
N LEU A 166 -14.52 -0.68 13.06
CA LEU A 166 -14.50 -0.41 11.63
C LEU A 166 -15.27 0.87 11.35
N LYS A 167 -14.60 1.83 10.74
CA LYS A 167 -15.20 3.07 10.30
C LYS A 167 -14.46 3.62 9.10
N ASP A 168 -15.22 3.92 8.05
CA ASP A 168 -14.76 4.61 6.86
C ASP A 168 -13.49 3.95 6.29
N GLY A 169 -13.55 2.65 6.02
CA GLY A 169 -12.44 1.88 5.44
C GLY A 169 -11.21 1.73 6.35
N CYS A 170 -11.31 2.14 7.61
CA CYS A 170 -10.26 2.02 8.61
C CYS A 170 -10.70 1.06 9.72
N LEU A 171 -9.83 0.13 10.09
CA LEU A 171 -10.04 -0.80 11.20
C LEU A 171 -9.11 -0.43 12.36
N TYR A 172 -9.65 0.17 13.42
CA TYR A 172 -8.91 0.60 14.59
C TYR A 172 -8.82 -0.52 15.62
N PHE A 173 -7.65 -0.71 16.21
CA PHE A 173 -7.38 -1.70 17.25
C PHE A 173 -7.23 -1.02 18.60
N TYR A 174 -7.91 -1.56 19.60
CA TYR A 174 -7.79 -1.16 20.99
C TYR A 174 -7.45 -2.36 21.85
N ALA A 175 -6.63 -2.16 22.88
CA ALA A 175 -6.33 -3.20 23.86
C ALA A 175 -7.59 -3.62 24.64
N SER A 176 -8.52 -2.68 24.87
CA SER A 176 -9.85 -2.94 25.44
C SER A 176 -10.84 -1.81 25.14
N ILE A 177 -12.12 -2.01 25.45
CA ILE A 177 -13.16 -0.98 25.35
C ILE A 177 -12.90 0.26 26.25
N ARG A 178 -12.07 0.13 27.29
CA ARG A 178 -11.70 1.22 28.21
C ARG A 178 -10.47 2.01 27.77
N SER A 179 -9.88 1.67 26.63
CA SER A 179 -8.70 2.38 26.12
C SER A 179 -9.04 3.83 25.80
N THR A 180 -8.09 4.74 25.96
CA THR A 180 -8.26 6.16 25.65
C THR A 180 -7.89 6.52 24.21
N GLN A 181 -7.15 5.63 23.54
CA GLN A 181 -6.71 5.77 22.15
C GLN A 181 -6.48 4.38 21.54
N ALA A 182 -6.45 4.31 20.22
CA ALA A 182 -6.13 3.10 19.48
C ALA A 182 -4.66 2.70 19.69
N SER A 183 -4.40 1.41 19.85
CA SER A 183 -3.03 0.85 19.87
C SER A 183 -2.45 0.69 18.46
N GLY A 184 -3.29 0.80 17.43
CA GLY A 184 -2.93 0.70 16.03
C GLY A 184 -4.18 0.59 15.17
N GLY A 185 -4.02 0.28 13.89
CA GLY A 185 -5.14 -0.04 13.03
C GLY A 185 -4.73 -0.27 11.59
N LEU A 186 -5.69 -0.55 10.71
CA LEU A 186 -5.46 -0.85 9.30
C LEU A 186 -6.23 0.11 8.40
N TYR A 187 -5.53 0.69 7.42
CA TYR A 187 -6.14 1.23 6.21
C TYR A 187 -6.50 0.08 5.25
N LEU A 188 -7.79 -0.07 4.96
CA LEU A 188 -8.30 -1.19 4.16
C LEU A 188 -8.54 -0.85 2.69
N GLN A 189 -8.16 0.34 2.24
CA GLN A 189 -8.36 0.74 0.86
C GLN A 189 -7.60 -0.21 -0.09
N GLY A 190 -8.33 -0.77 -1.06
CA GLY A 190 -7.79 -1.75 -2.02
C GLY A 190 -7.57 -3.15 -1.47
N TYR A 191 -7.76 -3.39 -0.16
CA TYR A 191 -7.76 -4.73 0.39
C TYR A 191 -8.97 -5.54 -0.09
N ARG A 192 -8.77 -6.83 -0.29
CA ARG A 192 -9.83 -7.80 -0.58
C ARG A 192 -10.12 -8.61 0.66
N VAL A 193 -11.40 -8.80 0.96
CA VAL A 193 -11.85 -9.60 2.09
C VAL A 193 -12.29 -10.97 1.58
N ASN A 194 -11.55 -12.00 1.96
CA ASN A 194 -11.86 -13.39 1.65
C ASN A 194 -12.21 -14.15 2.93
N GLU A 195 -13.04 -15.18 2.81
CA GLU A 195 -13.22 -16.17 3.88
C GLU A 195 -12.35 -17.39 3.55
N GLN A 196 -11.60 -17.87 4.54
CA GLN A 196 -10.81 -19.09 4.44
C GLN A 196 -11.11 -20.04 5.59
N ILE A 197 -10.88 -21.33 5.35
CA ILE A 197 -11.03 -22.38 6.35
C ILE A 197 -9.62 -22.89 6.66
N LEU A 198 -9.09 -22.52 7.83
CA LEU A 198 -7.70 -22.86 8.22
C LEU A 198 -7.61 -24.29 8.80
N SER A 199 -8.72 -24.83 9.29
CA SER A 199 -8.86 -26.17 9.88
C SER A 199 -10.33 -26.60 9.85
N PHE A 200 -10.65 -27.86 10.17
CA PHE A 200 -12.00 -28.45 10.01
C PHE A 200 -13.17 -27.69 10.69
N LYS A 201 -12.93 -26.65 11.52
CA LYS A 201 -13.99 -25.89 12.21
C LYS A 201 -13.78 -24.38 12.36
N GLN A 202 -12.68 -23.78 11.89
CA GLN A 202 -12.42 -22.36 12.10
C GLN A 202 -12.42 -21.59 10.77
N SER A 203 -13.48 -20.84 10.55
CA SER A 203 -13.56 -19.81 9.50
C SER A 203 -12.67 -18.62 9.91
N VAL A 204 -11.91 -18.10 8.96
CA VAL A 204 -10.96 -16.99 9.14
C VAL A 204 -11.22 -15.95 8.06
N ILE A 205 -11.19 -14.69 8.45
CA ILE A 205 -11.25 -13.52 7.59
C ILE A 205 -9.84 -13.23 7.10
N GLU A 206 -9.58 -13.38 5.80
CA GLU A 206 -8.34 -12.95 5.17
C GLU A 206 -8.53 -11.55 4.57
N LEU A 207 -7.71 -10.60 5.02
CA LEU A 207 -7.53 -9.30 4.39
C LEU A 207 -6.30 -9.36 3.49
N LYS A 208 -6.54 -9.61 2.20
CA LYS A 208 -5.50 -9.72 1.19
C LYS A 208 -5.20 -8.35 0.57
N PRO A 209 -3.94 -7.90 0.59
CA PRO A 209 -3.58 -6.60 0.05
C PRO A 209 -3.65 -6.54 -1.48
N PRO A 210 -3.71 -5.33 -2.06
CA PRO A 210 -3.63 -5.12 -3.50
C PRO A 210 -2.23 -5.35 -4.09
N SER A 211 -1.18 -5.33 -3.27
CA SER A 211 0.22 -5.58 -3.68
C SER A 211 0.97 -6.39 -2.61
N GLU A 212 1.94 -7.19 -3.05
CA GLU A 212 2.77 -8.05 -2.20
C GLU A 212 3.70 -7.29 -1.22
N GLU A 213 3.80 -5.96 -1.30
CA GLU A 213 4.57 -5.17 -0.31
C GLU A 213 3.81 -5.02 1.01
N PHE A 214 2.50 -5.10 0.93
CA PHE A 214 1.63 -4.94 2.07
C PHE A 214 1.41 -6.31 2.71
N LYS A 215 1.09 -6.30 4.01
CA LYS A 215 0.89 -7.53 4.77
C LYS A 215 -0.51 -8.07 4.53
N THR A 216 -0.62 -9.38 4.36
CA THR A 216 -1.90 -10.09 4.50
C THR A 216 -2.21 -10.27 5.99
N PHE A 217 -3.41 -9.89 6.39
CA PHE A 217 -3.87 -10.04 7.77
C PHE A 217 -4.94 -11.14 7.83
N TYR A 218 -4.97 -11.84 8.96
CA TYR A 218 -5.92 -12.92 9.23
C TYR A 218 -6.60 -12.63 10.55
N PHE A 219 -7.94 -12.64 10.53
CA PHE A 219 -8.76 -12.41 11.71
C PHE A 219 -9.76 -13.54 11.92
N CYS A 220 -10.14 -13.78 13.17
CA CYS A 220 -11.33 -14.56 13.46
C CYS A 220 -12.13 -13.90 14.59
N ALA A 221 -13.45 -13.93 14.44
CA ALA A 221 -14.38 -13.59 15.50
C ALA A 221 -14.66 -14.80 16.39
N GLU A 222 -15.41 -14.58 17.47
CA GLU A 222 -15.74 -15.61 18.46
C GLU A 222 -16.51 -16.81 17.85
N ASN A 223 -17.33 -16.57 16.83
CA ASN A 223 -18.13 -17.59 16.17
C ASN A 223 -18.37 -17.26 14.69
N ASN A 224 -18.98 -18.19 13.94
CA ASN A 224 -19.20 -18.05 12.50
C ASN A 224 -20.14 -16.87 12.16
N THR A 225 -21.19 -16.65 12.95
CA THR A 225 -22.14 -15.55 12.74
C THR A 225 -21.44 -14.19 12.86
N GLU A 226 -20.62 -14.01 13.89
CA GLU A 226 -19.81 -12.81 14.06
C GLU A 226 -18.77 -12.66 12.95
N ASN A 227 -18.16 -13.76 12.48
CA ASN A 227 -17.26 -13.72 11.33
C ASN A 227 -17.96 -13.19 10.07
N GLN A 228 -19.16 -13.69 9.78
CA GLN A 228 -19.95 -13.24 8.63
C GLN A 228 -20.38 -11.77 8.77
N ARG A 229 -20.73 -11.33 9.99
CA ARG A 229 -21.01 -9.92 10.30
C ARG A 229 -19.81 -9.04 9.96
N TRP A 230 -18.62 -9.42 10.42
CA TRP A 230 -17.37 -8.71 10.13
C TRP A 230 -17.01 -8.72 8.65
N ILE A 231 -17.08 -9.87 7.96
CA ILE A 231 -16.80 -9.98 6.51
C ILE A 231 -17.70 -9.04 5.72
N THR A 232 -19.00 -9.03 6.04
CA THR A 232 -19.98 -8.18 5.36
C THR A 232 -19.68 -6.70 5.57
N ALA A 233 -19.43 -6.30 6.82
CA ALA A 233 -19.11 -4.91 7.14
C ALA A 233 -17.79 -4.45 6.51
N LEU A 234 -16.74 -5.27 6.56
CA LEU A 234 -15.43 -4.97 5.94
C LEU A 234 -15.58 -4.80 4.43
N LYS A 235 -16.30 -5.70 3.75
CA LYS A 235 -16.59 -5.58 2.31
C LYS A 235 -17.37 -4.31 1.98
N ALA A 236 -18.39 -3.98 2.77
CA ALA A 236 -19.20 -2.78 2.56
C ALA A 236 -18.40 -1.50 2.78
N SER A 237 -17.62 -1.45 3.87
CA SER A 237 -16.77 -0.32 4.22
C SER A 237 -15.73 -0.03 3.14
N ILE A 238 -14.99 -1.05 2.67
CA ILE A 238 -13.98 -0.89 1.62
C ILE A 238 -14.60 -0.44 0.29
N LYS A 239 -15.81 -0.90 -0.05
CA LYS A 239 -16.50 -0.51 -1.29
C LYS A 239 -16.92 0.96 -1.32
N LYS A 240 -17.18 1.60 -0.16
CA LYS A 240 -17.51 3.03 -0.10
C LYS A 240 -16.35 3.90 -0.59
N TRP A 241 -15.13 3.37 -0.58
CA TRP A 241 -13.94 4.03 -1.09
C TRP A 241 -13.80 3.82 -2.59
N LEU A 242 -14.49 4.68 -3.34
CA LEU A 242 -14.23 4.86 -4.77
C LEU A 242 -13.04 5.81 -4.91
N PRO A 243 -12.04 5.51 -5.76
CA PRO A 243 -11.01 6.48 -6.11
C PRO A 243 -11.68 7.77 -6.59
N LEU A 244 -11.21 8.95 -6.19
CA LEU A 244 -11.86 10.25 -6.44
C LEU A 244 -12.42 10.40 -7.86
N HIS A 245 -11.68 9.96 -8.88
CA HIS A 245 -12.14 10.01 -10.27
C HIS A 245 -13.44 9.20 -10.53
N GLN A 246 -13.58 8.02 -9.92
CA GLN A 246 -14.74 7.15 -10.05
C GLN A 246 -15.90 7.70 -9.22
N ALA A 247 -15.63 8.27 -8.04
CA ALA A 247 -16.66 8.95 -7.24
C ALA A 247 -17.22 10.18 -7.97
N ILE A 248 -16.36 10.96 -8.64
CA ILE A 248 -16.76 12.08 -9.50
C ILE A 248 -17.55 11.56 -10.70
N GLN A 249 -17.08 10.50 -11.37
CA GLN A 249 -17.76 9.94 -12.53
C GLN A 249 -19.14 9.38 -12.16
N ASP A 250 -19.26 8.68 -11.04
CA ASP A 250 -20.52 8.17 -10.51
C ASP A 250 -21.47 9.30 -10.09
N PHE A 251 -20.94 10.41 -9.52
CA PHE A 251 -21.73 11.61 -9.23
C PHE A 251 -22.25 12.27 -10.51
N MET A 252 -21.39 12.44 -11.52
CA MET A 252 -21.74 13.02 -12.82
C MET A 252 -22.74 12.14 -13.59
N ASN A 253 -22.72 10.83 -13.35
CA ASN A 253 -23.60 9.86 -14.01
C ASN A 253 -24.90 9.57 -13.22
N ARG A 254 -25.11 10.18 -12.05
CA ARG A 254 -26.41 10.04 -11.36
C ARG A 254 -27.48 10.77 -12.17
N PRO A 255 -28.60 10.11 -12.53
CA PRO A 255 -29.73 10.82 -13.08
C PRO A 255 -30.17 11.86 -12.05
N LEU A 256 -30.47 13.09 -12.51
CA LEU A 256 -31.12 14.08 -11.65
C LEU A 256 -32.40 13.43 -11.13
N GLU A 257 -32.46 13.16 -9.82
CA GLU A 257 -33.72 12.85 -9.18
C GLU A 257 -34.62 14.07 -9.38
N GLU A 258 -35.64 13.91 -10.20
CA GLU A 258 -36.73 14.88 -10.29
C GLU A 258 -37.30 15.04 -8.89
N THR A 259 -37.01 16.20 -8.29
CA THR A 259 -37.67 16.70 -7.09
C THR A 259 -39.18 16.63 -7.35
N ARG A 260 -39.82 15.58 -6.85
CA ARG A 260 -41.28 15.50 -6.78
C ARG A 260 -41.71 16.51 -5.72
N MET A 261 -42.07 17.71 -6.18
CA MET A 261 -42.97 18.61 -5.47
C MET A 261 -44.34 17.96 -5.30
#